data_AF-A0A3C1U411-F1
#
_entry.id   AF-A0A3C1U411-F1
#
_cell.length_a   1.000
_cell.length_b   1.000
_cell.length_c   1.000
_cell.angle_alpha   90.00
_cell.angle_beta   90.00
_cell.angle_gamma   90.00
#
_symmetry.space_group_name_H-M   'P 1'
#
loop_
_entity.id
_entity.type
_entity.pdbx_description
1 polymer ?
#
loop_
_entity_poly.entity_id
_entity_poly.type
_entity_poly.pdbx_seq_one_letter_code
_entity_poly.pdbx_strand_id
1 'polypeptide(L)'
;MAPFILSVRPEPDCDLDVAALARRGVPALAAPLLAPRLIGPDTRPDPAGYSGVVFTSRHAVTGLVAALGGAAENVGQGGWSRLPVFAVGRATARVARMAGFAAPQVGHGGG
;
A
#
# COMPACT_ATOMS: atom_id res chain seq x y z
N MET A 1 12.66 -30.54 -12.72
CA MET A 1 11.92 -29.26 -12.90
C MET A 1 12.19 -28.39 -11.69
N ALA A 2 12.44 -27.09 -11.88
CA ALA A 2 12.41 -26.16 -10.76
C ALA A 2 10.97 -26.15 -10.18
N PRO A 3 10.80 -26.14 -8.84
CA PRO A 3 9.47 -26.02 -8.26
C PRO A 3 8.84 -24.69 -8.71
N PHE A 4 7.58 -24.75 -9.11
CA PHE A 4 6.79 -23.57 -9.50
C PHE A 4 6.52 -22.71 -8.27
N ILE A 5 6.63 -21.38 -8.38
CA ILE A 5 6.24 -20.47 -7.29
C ILE A 5 4.79 -20.03 -7.49
N LEU A 6 3.96 -20.22 -6.47
CA LEU A 6 2.58 -19.73 -6.45
C LEU A 6 2.51 -18.39 -5.74
N SER A 7 2.05 -17.34 -6.42
CA SER A 7 1.69 -16.08 -5.77
C SER A 7 0.20 -16.08 -5.44
N VAL A 8 -0.14 -15.76 -4.19
CA VAL A 8 -1.53 -15.80 -3.69
C VAL A 8 -2.05 -14.41 -3.27
N ARG A 9 -1.27 -13.38 -3.57
CA ARG A 9 -1.57 -12.01 -3.17
C ARG A 9 -2.76 -11.47 -3.95
N PRO A 10 -3.47 -10.47 -3.42
CA PRO A 10 -4.48 -9.77 -4.20
C PRO A 10 -3.88 -9.13 -5.45
N GLU A 11 -4.69 -8.96 -6.50
CA GLU A 11 -4.28 -8.15 -7.65
C GLU A 11 -4.17 -6.66 -7.30
N PRO A 12 -3.28 -5.90 -7.97
CA PRO A 12 -2.36 -6.33 -9.03
C PRO A 12 -1.02 -6.90 -8.52
N ASP A 13 -0.90 -7.14 -7.20
CA ASP A 13 0.37 -7.55 -6.60
C ASP A 13 0.80 -8.97 -6.99
N CYS A 14 -0.17 -9.82 -7.31
CA CYS A 14 0.05 -11.16 -7.80
C CYS A 14 0.81 -11.14 -9.13
N ASP A 15 0.31 -10.36 -10.10
CA ASP A 15 0.94 -10.16 -11.41
C ASP A 15 2.33 -9.54 -11.31
N LEU A 16 2.52 -8.58 -10.40
CA LEU A 16 3.83 -7.95 -10.19
C LEU A 16 4.88 -8.95 -9.69
N ASP A 17 4.48 -9.90 -8.85
CA ASP A 17 5.38 -10.95 -8.36
C ASP A 17 5.73 -11.94 -9.49
N VAL A 18 4.74 -12.37 -10.28
CA VAL A 18 4.98 -13.23 -11.46
C VAL A 18 5.93 -12.55 -12.45
N ALA A 19 5.70 -11.28 -12.78
CA ALA A 19 6.57 -10.52 -13.68
C ALA A 19 8.00 -10.35 -13.11
N ALA A 20 8.13 -10.18 -11.78
CA ALA A 20 9.44 -10.10 -11.14
C ALA A 20 10.20 -11.44 -11.14
N LEU A 21 9.50 -12.57 -11.03
CA LEU A 21 10.07 -13.91 -11.08
C LEU A 21 10.43 -14.33 -12.51
N ALA A 22 9.57 -14.01 -13.49
CA ALA A 22 9.83 -14.26 -14.90
C ALA A 22 11.12 -13.59 -15.39
N ARG A 23 11.39 -12.34 -14.98
CA ARG A 23 12.65 -11.63 -15.26
C ARG A 23 13.91 -12.32 -14.72
N ARG A 24 13.76 -13.29 -13.81
CA ARG A 24 14.84 -14.09 -13.21
C ARG A 24 14.86 -15.54 -13.69
N GLY A 25 14.04 -15.88 -14.70
CA GLY A 25 13.90 -17.26 -15.18
C GLY A 25 13.22 -18.20 -14.19
N VAL A 26 12.49 -17.67 -13.21
CA VAL A 26 11.78 -18.47 -12.21
C VAL A 26 10.31 -18.62 -12.63
N PRO A 27 9.82 -19.85 -12.88
CA PRO A 27 8.43 -20.06 -13.26
C PRO A 27 7.49 -19.78 -12.08
N ALA A 28 6.42 -19.03 -12.35
CA ALA A 28 5.45 -18.64 -11.33
C ALA A 28 4.02 -18.56 -11.87
N LEU A 29 3.04 -18.80 -11.00
CA LEU A 29 1.61 -18.71 -11.28
C LEU A 29 0.96 -17.66 -10.38
N ALA A 30 0.16 -16.77 -10.96
CA ALA A 30 -0.74 -15.90 -10.22
C ALA A 30 -2.01 -16.67 -9.83
N ALA A 31 -2.29 -16.77 -8.54
CA ALA A 31 -3.50 -17.40 -7.99
C ALA A 31 -4.06 -16.54 -6.84
N PRO A 32 -4.56 -15.32 -7.14
CA PRO A 32 -5.05 -14.41 -6.10
C PRO A 32 -6.16 -15.06 -5.27
N LEU A 33 -5.96 -15.15 -3.95
CA LEU A 33 -6.93 -15.74 -3.02
C LEU A 33 -7.78 -14.69 -2.27
N LEU A 34 -7.49 -13.41 -2.50
CA LEU A 34 -8.09 -12.28 -1.80
C LEU A 34 -8.37 -11.15 -2.80
N ALA A 35 -9.47 -10.44 -2.60
CA ALA A 35 -9.80 -9.21 -3.32
C ALA A 35 -9.97 -8.06 -2.31
N PRO A 36 -9.19 -6.98 -2.39
CA PRO A 36 -9.31 -5.87 -1.45
C PRO A 36 -10.63 -5.14 -1.71
N ARG A 37 -11.45 -4.98 -0.68
CA ARG A 37 -12.60 -4.06 -0.70
C ARG A 37 -12.24 -2.83 0.12
N LEU A 38 -12.22 -1.67 -0.53
CA LEU A 38 -12.03 -0.42 0.18
C LEU A 38 -13.27 -0.11 1.02
N ILE A 39 -13.08 0.13 2.31
CA ILE A 39 -14.12 0.53 3.23
C ILE A 39 -13.72 1.90 3.76
N GLY A 40 -14.57 2.89 3.50
CA GLY A 40 -14.36 4.26 3.98
C GLY A 40 -15.13 4.48 5.28
N PRO A 41 -14.64 5.34 6.17
CA PRO A 41 -15.43 5.80 7.32
C PRO A 41 -16.64 6.63 6.86
N ASP A 42 -17.73 6.59 7.64
CA ASP A 42 -18.96 7.35 7.36
C ASP A 42 -18.72 8.86 7.31
N THR A 43 -17.69 9.32 8.03
CA THR A 43 -17.26 10.72 8.05
C THR A 43 -15.80 10.81 7.64
N ARG A 44 -15.46 11.89 6.92
CA ARG A 44 -14.08 12.13 6.51
C ARG A 44 -13.22 12.40 7.76
N PRO A 45 -12.14 11.64 7.98
CA PRO A 45 -11.29 11.84 9.15
C PRO A 45 -10.57 13.19 9.05
N ASP A 46 -10.46 13.88 10.19
CA ASP A 46 -9.68 15.11 10.33
C ASP A 46 -8.26 14.77 10.82
N PRO A 47 -7.21 15.06 10.04
CA PRO A 47 -5.83 14.75 10.44
C PRO A 47 -5.38 15.46 11.73
N ALA A 48 -6.02 16.56 12.14
CA ALA A 48 -5.69 17.23 13.39
C ALA A 48 -5.93 16.36 14.64
N GLY A 49 -6.78 15.33 14.52
CA GLY A 49 -7.06 14.39 15.61
C GLY A 49 -6.03 13.26 15.77
N TYR A 50 -4.98 13.21 14.94
CA TYR A 50 -4.04 12.09 14.90
C TYR A 50 -2.59 12.55 15.01
N SER A 51 -1.77 11.77 15.71
CA SER A 51 -0.31 12.01 15.82
C SER A 51 0.50 11.30 14.74
N GLY A 52 -0.14 10.52 13.87
CA GLY A 52 0.53 9.75 12.81
C GLY A 52 -0.40 8.73 12.14
N VAL A 53 0.10 8.11 11.07
CA VAL A 53 -0.63 7.10 10.28
C VAL A 53 0.24 5.87 10.07
N VAL A 54 -0.32 4.69 10.27
CA VAL A 54 0.34 3.40 10.01
C VAL A 54 -0.23 2.76 8.75
N PHE A 55 0.63 2.40 7.79
CA PHE A 55 0.26 1.64 6.60
C PHE A 55 0.91 0.25 6.60
N THR A 56 0.07 -0.76 6.75
CA THR A 56 0.47 -2.18 6.74
C THR A 56 0.46 -2.80 5.35
N SER A 57 -0.04 -2.09 4.34
CA SER A 57 -0.02 -2.55 2.95
C SER A 57 -0.16 -1.37 1.99
N ARG A 58 0.13 -1.60 0.71
CA ARG A 58 -0.17 -0.63 -0.36
C ARG A 58 -1.67 -0.35 -0.49
N HIS A 59 -2.51 -1.37 -0.26
CA HIS A 59 -3.97 -1.24 -0.28
C HIS A 59 -4.48 -0.26 0.77
N ALA A 60 -3.85 -0.21 1.95
CA ALA A 60 -4.22 0.76 3.00
C ALA A 60 -3.95 2.21 2.57
N VAL A 61 -2.84 2.46 1.85
CA VAL A 61 -2.56 3.79 1.28
C VAL A 61 -3.63 4.16 0.26
N THR A 62 -3.93 3.26 -0.69
CA THR A 62 -4.98 3.47 -1.68
C THR A 62 -6.33 3.75 -1.03
N GLY A 63 -6.69 3.01 0.02
CA GLY A 63 -7.93 3.19 0.76
C GLY A 63 -8.06 4.56 1.39
N LEU A 64 -7.00 5.05 2.05
CA LEU A 64 -7.02 6.39 2.65
C LEU A 64 -7.10 7.48 1.57
N VAL A 65 -6.33 7.37 0.48
CA VAL A 65 -6.40 8.34 -0.63
C VAL A 65 -7.81 8.38 -1.23
N ALA A 66 -8.43 7.22 -1.46
CA ALA A 66 -9.81 7.12 -1.94
C ALA A 66 -10.80 7.78 -0.97
N ALA A 67 -10.68 7.52 0.34
CA ALA A 67 -11.51 8.15 1.37
C ALA A 67 -11.33 9.67 1.46
N LEU A 68 -10.19 10.20 1.00
CA LEU A 68 -9.91 11.63 0.91
C LEU A 68 -10.32 12.25 -0.44
N GLY A 69 -11.02 11.53 -1.31
CA GLY A 69 -11.50 12.02 -2.61
C GLY A 69 -10.57 11.73 -3.79
N GLY A 70 -9.66 10.76 -3.66
CA GLY A 70 -8.96 10.12 -4.79
C GLY A 70 -7.74 10.88 -5.35
N ALA A 71 -7.55 12.15 -5.04
CA ALA A 71 -6.40 12.93 -5.52
C ALA A 71 -5.27 12.99 -4.49
N ALA A 72 -4.01 12.80 -4.91
CA ALA A 72 -2.83 13.01 -4.06
C ALA A 72 -2.75 14.45 -3.51
N GLU A 73 -3.29 15.41 -4.26
CA GLU A 73 -3.45 16.81 -3.87
C GLU A 73 -4.26 16.95 -2.57
N ASN A 74 -5.24 16.08 -2.35
CA ASN A 74 -6.11 16.09 -1.17
C ASN A 74 -5.38 15.63 0.10
N VAL A 75 -4.32 14.82 -0.05
CA VAL A 75 -3.40 14.46 1.05
C VAL A 75 -2.56 15.68 1.45
N GLY A 76 -2.14 16.49 0.47
CA GLY A 76 -1.42 17.74 0.67
C GLY A 76 -2.25 18.82 1.36
N GLN A 77 -3.46 19.06 0.86
CA GLN A 77 -4.33 20.17 1.28
C GLN A 77 -5.00 19.96 2.65
N GLY A 78 -5.11 18.70 3.11
CA GLY A 78 -5.76 18.37 4.38
C GLY A 78 -4.85 18.40 5.61
N GLY A 79 -3.53 18.51 5.47
CA GLY A 79 -2.57 18.36 6.60
C GLY A 79 -2.12 16.91 6.85
N TRP A 80 -2.70 15.93 6.15
CA TRP A 80 -2.27 14.53 6.16
C TRP A 80 -0.81 14.35 5.75
N SER A 81 -0.33 15.16 4.82
CA SER A 81 1.06 15.17 4.36
C SER A 81 2.08 15.45 5.47
N ARG A 82 1.68 16.11 6.56
CA ARG A 82 2.54 16.48 7.69
C ARG A 82 2.58 15.43 8.79
N LEU A 83 1.63 14.50 8.80
CA LEU A 83 1.60 13.45 9.81
C LEU A 83 2.78 12.50 9.64
N PRO A 84 3.45 12.09 10.72
CA PRO A 84 4.39 10.98 10.69
C PRO A 84 3.73 9.74 10.08
N VAL A 85 4.41 9.12 9.10
CA VAL A 85 3.92 7.90 8.45
C VAL A 85 4.84 6.73 8.75
N PHE A 86 4.25 5.64 9.21
CA PHE A 86 4.93 4.37 9.47
C PHE A 86 4.45 3.33 8.46
N ALA A 87 5.35 2.84 7.61
CA ALA A 87 5.02 1.85 6.59
C ALA A 87 5.72 0.53 6.90
N VAL A 88 5.00 -0.60 6.79
CA VAL A 88 5.56 -1.93 7.13
C VAL A 88 6.74 -2.35 6.24
N GLY A 89 6.89 -1.73 5.06
CA GLY A 89 7.96 -2.06 4.13
C GLY A 89 8.16 -1.03 3.04
N ARG A 90 9.28 -1.15 2.31
CA ARG A 90 9.71 -0.16 1.29
C ARG A 90 8.68 0.04 0.19
N ALA A 91 8.00 -1.02 -0.24
CA ALA A 91 6.96 -0.93 -1.26
C ALA A 91 5.78 -0.06 -0.82
N THR A 92 5.33 -0.21 0.43
CA THR A 92 4.26 0.61 1.02
C THR A 92 4.71 2.06 1.20
N ALA A 93 5.91 2.28 1.74
CA ALA A 93 6.48 3.62 1.88
C ALA A 93 6.60 4.36 0.54
N ARG A 94 6.95 3.65 -0.54
CA ARG A 94 7.00 4.23 -1.88
C ARG A 94 5.62 4.71 -2.34
N VAL A 95 4.58 3.91 -2.17
CA VAL A 95 3.21 4.30 -2.54
C VAL A 95 2.72 5.46 -1.66
N ALA A 96 3.03 5.47 -0.36
CA ALA A 96 2.71 6.60 0.52
C ALA A 96 3.38 7.90 0.06
N ARG A 97 4.66 7.87 -0.34
CA ARG A 97 5.33 9.05 -0.90
C ARG A 97 4.67 9.54 -2.18
N MET A 98 4.33 8.62 -3.09
CA MET A 98 3.63 8.97 -4.34
C MET A 98 2.25 9.57 -4.08
N ALA A 99 1.60 9.19 -2.98
CA ALA A 99 0.34 9.75 -2.53
C ALA A 99 0.47 11.11 -1.82
N GLY A 100 1.69 11.64 -1.63
CA GLY A 100 1.93 12.96 -1.02
C GLY A 100 2.24 12.96 0.48
N PHE A 101 2.43 11.79 1.09
CA PHE A 101 2.89 11.70 2.49
C PHE A 101 4.38 12.02 2.62
N ALA A 102 4.74 12.86 3.60
CA ALA A 102 6.14 13.18 3.87
C ALA A 102 6.87 12.03 4.58
N ALA A 103 8.08 11.74 4.11
CA ALA A 103 9.09 10.91 4.77
C ALA A 103 8.60 9.66 5.55
N PRO A 104 7.95 8.66 4.92
CA PRO A 104 7.53 7.45 5.62
C PRO A 104 8.71 6.69 6.23
N GLN A 105 8.62 6.40 7.53
CA GLN A 105 9.50 5.51 8.27
C GLN A 105 9.18 4.06 7.87
N VAL A 106 10.22 3.29 7.55
CA VAL A 106 10.06 1.93 7.04
C VAL A 106 10.37 0.93 8.15
N GLY A 107 9.37 0.15 8.54
CA GLY A 107 9.56 -1.01 9.41
C GLY A 107 10.27 -2.16 8.69
N HIS A 108 10.85 -3.07 9.47
CA HIS A 108 11.57 -4.24 8.93
C HIS A 108 10.65 -5.41 8.57
N GLY A 109 9.34 -5.31 8.89
CA GLY A 109 8.42 -6.45 8.87
C GLY A 109 8.75 -7.42 10.02
N GLY A 110 7.73 -7.98 10.66
CA GLY A 110 7.94 -8.88 11.79
C GLY A 110 6.65 -9.46 12.36
N GLY A 111 5.58 -8.65 12.37
CA GLY A 111 4.38 -8.99 13.15
C GLY A 111 4.63 -8.77 14.63
#